data_AF-A0A195CL48-F1
#
_entry.id   AF-A0A195CL48-F1
#
_cell.length_a   1.000
_cell.length_b   1.000
_cell.length_c   1.000
_cell.angle_alpha   90.00
_cell.angle_beta   90.00
_cell.angle_gamma   90.00
#
_symmetry.space_group_name_H-M   'P 1'
#
loop_
_entity.id
_entity.type
_entity.pdbx_description
1 polymer ?
#
loop_
_entity_poly.entity_id
_entity_poly.type
_entity_poly.pdbx_seq_one_letter_code
_entity_poly.pdbx_strand_id
1 'polypeptide(L)'
;MRIPRFFRNVLIGIPIGIAFCDTVGYVARVEGISMQPALNPDLRYPDYVFLNRWAIRNQDIQRGDVVCVVSPKVPNQTLIKRVVGLAGDIIGTHGYKLCTIQVPEGHCWLEGDHVGHSMDSNTFGPISLGLVTAKATHIVWPPNRWQQHGLTIGDVDNDGDNELVVGTAEGELYIFKGSELWQKITGLGLITSVAIGDIFNYGRNALVVICGDGWTHIFYNTGNSQNTEHVDNTNEINELSGKMECVHVQRIPTNTKIVLIADVDKDGANEMILGLTDRVVRSYRWSSNADLETGKLVGLNKWECTNQIGTVTLQHTGDGTPTLLVAQPGGTFMRIKCNPEDCQSKNSSCEAVDYQTLGISRMRNQNISTEIIGDLKPGKTPFISTIESKISNSNNEVTSENISKGKPYALATLDGTIMAMQVDHQIFALCRLDVTGDNSDEIIACAWDGQTYILDQQRHSVRFQFEEPVRAFCTGNYNVIPGTSSPSLIYLYYDVTLPSMTITALNPMKDFESDEMQVLEKLLGECNINEKQQKMRQLTEWLLYGVH
;
A
#
# COMPACT_ATOMS: atom_id res chain seq x y z
N MET A 1 -45.83 28.71 28.68
CA MET A 1 -45.57 27.25 28.59
C MET A 1 -44.10 27.07 28.19
N ARG A 2 -43.21 26.63 29.10
CA ARG A 2 -41.79 26.46 28.77
C ARG A 2 -41.64 25.15 27.99
N ILE A 3 -41.31 25.25 26.70
CA ILE A 3 -41.00 24.08 25.88
C ILE A 3 -39.78 23.37 26.51
N PRO A 4 -39.85 22.05 26.76
CA PRO A 4 -38.72 21.30 27.31
C PRO A 4 -37.49 21.44 26.41
N ARG A 5 -36.30 21.61 27.00
CA ARG A 5 -35.04 21.80 26.24
C ARG A 5 -34.80 20.72 25.19
N PHE A 6 -35.26 19.49 25.46
CA PHE A 6 -35.21 18.37 24.51
C PHE A 6 -35.96 18.65 23.20
N PHE A 7 -37.22 19.12 23.29
CA PHE A 7 -38.02 19.43 22.10
C PHE A 7 -37.42 20.56 21.26
N ARG A 8 -36.84 21.57 21.92
CA ARG A 8 -36.15 22.66 21.23
C ARG A 8 -34.92 22.17 20.45
N ASN A 9 -34.14 21.27 21.04
CA ASN A 9 -32.95 20.72 20.39
C ASN A 9 -33.31 19.82 19.20
N VAL A 10 -34.39 19.03 19.30
CA VAL A 10 -34.88 18.22 18.18
C VAL A 10 -35.41 19.08 17.03
N LEU A 11 -36.16 20.14 17.35
CA LEU A 11 -36.69 21.09 16.35
C LEU A 11 -35.61 21.82 15.56
N ILE A 12 -34.46 22.08 16.18
CA ILE A 12 -33.31 22.71 15.53
C ILE A 12 -32.45 21.66 14.80
N GLY A 13 -32.27 20.48 15.41
CA GLY A 13 -31.41 19.42 14.87
C GLY A 13 -31.93 18.78 13.58
N ILE A 14 -33.24 18.56 13.46
CA ILE A 14 -33.82 17.90 12.27
C ILE A 14 -33.58 18.73 10.99
N PRO A 15 -33.91 20.03 10.91
CA PRO A 15 -33.62 20.84 9.74
C PRO A 15 -32.13 20.92 9.40
N ILE A 16 -31.26 20.95 10.41
CA ILE A 16 -29.79 20.95 10.22
C ILE A 16 -29.35 19.62 9.59
N GLY A 17 -29.85 18.49 10.09
CA GLY A 17 -29.55 17.17 9.54
C GLY A 17 -30.03 17.01 8.10
N ILE A 18 -31.26 17.46 7.79
CA ILE A 18 -31.79 17.47 6.42
C ILE A 18 -30.93 18.35 5.53
N ALA A 19 -30.61 19.57 5.96
CA ALA A 19 -29.75 20.48 5.21
C ALA A 19 -28.38 19.86 4.97
N PHE A 20 -27.79 19.18 5.94
CA PHE A 20 -26.51 18.49 5.77
C PHE A 20 -26.59 17.38 4.71
N CYS A 21 -27.60 16.50 4.78
CA CYS A 21 -27.79 15.43 3.81
C CYS A 21 -28.06 15.95 2.39
N ASP A 22 -28.77 17.08 2.27
CA ASP A 22 -29.11 17.70 0.98
C ASP A 22 -27.96 18.52 0.37
N THR A 23 -27.09 19.09 1.22
CA THR A 23 -26.02 19.99 0.78
C THR A 23 -24.66 19.30 0.74
N VAL A 24 -24.27 18.60 1.80
CA VAL A 24 -22.93 18.03 1.98
C VAL A 24 -22.87 16.63 1.40
N GLY A 25 -23.67 15.71 1.92
CA GLY A 25 -23.64 14.32 1.48
C GLY A 25 -24.27 13.36 2.49
N TYR A 26 -24.33 12.09 2.11
CA TYR A 26 -24.94 11.03 2.90
C TYR A 26 -24.27 9.69 2.61
N VAL A 27 -24.44 8.73 3.52
CA VAL A 27 -23.96 7.36 3.33
C VAL A 27 -25.03 6.53 2.63
N ALA A 28 -24.63 5.78 1.61
CA ALA A 28 -25.52 4.88 0.88
C ALA A 28 -24.88 3.50 0.70
N ARG A 29 -25.72 2.47 0.77
CA ARG A 29 -25.33 1.10 0.43
C ARG A 29 -25.21 0.95 -1.09
N VAL A 30 -24.13 0.34 -1.54
CA VAL A 30 -23.94 -0.04 -2.93
C VAL A 30 -24.60 -1.40 -3.14
N GLU A 31 -25.46 -1.50 -4.16
CA GLU A 31 -26.12 -2.75 -4.53
C GLU A 31 -25.78 -3.15 -5.97
N GLY A 32 -25.54 -4.44 -6.18
CA GLY A 32 -25.23 -5.02 -7.50
C GLY A 32 -23.74 -5.17 -7.79
N ILE A 33 -23.46 -5.78 -8.95
CA ILE A 33 -22.12 -6.20 -9.39
C ILE A 33 -21.44 -5.23 -10.35
N SER A 34 -22.14 -4.21 -10.83
CA SER A 34 -21.69 -3.44 -12.00
C SER A 34 -20.41 -2.62 -11.78
N MET A 35 -20.04 -2.40 -10.52
CA MET A 35 -18.84 -1.69 -10.10
C MET A 35 -17.77 -2.63 -9.53
N GLN A 36 -17.93 -3.95 -9.67
CA GLN A 36 -16.90 -4.91 -9.29
C GLN A 36 -15.69 -4.79 -10.22
N PRO A 37 -14.46 -4.98 -9.71
CA PRO A 37 -14.12 -5.30 -8.31
C PRO A 37 -14.04 -4.07 -7.39
N ALA A 38 -14.14 -2.85 -7.92
CA ALA A 38 -13.91 -1.62 -7.16
C ALA A 38 -14.90 -1.42 -6.00
N LEU A 39 -16.17 -1.75 -6.21
CA LEU A 39 -17.22 -1.77 -5.20
C LEU A 39 -17.94 -3.13 -5.21
N ASN A 40 -18.30 -3.61 -4.03
CA ASN A 40 -18.92 -4.92 -3.77
C ASN A 40 -18.16 -6.14 -4.35
N PRO A 41 -16.85 -6.33 -4.09
CA PRO A 41 -16.09 -7.49 -4.59
C PRO A 41 -16.69 -8.82 -4.11
N ASP A 42 -17.22 -8.89 -2.88
CA ASP A 42 -18.05 -9.99 -2.38
C ASP A 42 -19.47 -9.46 -2.08
N LEU A 43 -20.49 -10.07 -2.69
CA LEU A 43 -21.90 -9.69 -2.49
C LEU A 43 -22.41 -10.01 -1.07
N ARG A 44 -21.70 -10.85 -0.31
CA ARG A 44 -22.05 -11.16 1.09
C ARG A 44 -21.81 -9.98 2.03
N TYR A 45 -20.86 -9.10 1.70
CA TYR A 45 -20.48 -7.93 2.50
C TYR A 45 -20.59 -6.67 1.65
N PRO A 46 -21.78 -6.02 1.62
CA PRO A 46 -21.99 -4.86 0.76
C PRO A 46 -21.23 -3.65 1.27
N ASP A 47 -20.66 -2.90 0.33
CA ASP A 47 -20.02 -1.62 0.59
C ASP A 47 -21.07 -0.55 0.85
N TYR A 48 -20.77 0.33 1.80
CA TYR A 48 -21.42 1.60 2.00
C TYR A 48 -20.43 2.68 1.62
N VAL A 49 -20.87 3.61 0.79
CA VAL A 49 -20.04 4.71 0.30
C VAL A 49 -20.61 6.04 0.77
N PHE A 50 -19.71 6.99 1.06
CA PHE A 50 -20.11 8.37 1.26
C PHE A 50 -20.33 9.06 -0.09
N LEU A 51 -21.53 9.58 -0.28
CA LEU A 51 -21.97 10.28 -1.48
C LEU A 51 -21.94 11.79 -1.22
N ASN A 52 -20.89 12.44 -1.72
CA ASN A 52 -20.67 13.88 -1.64
C ASN A 52 -21.54 14.61 -2.66
N ARG A 53 -22.57 15.32 -2.19
CA ARG A 53 -23.43 16.18 -3.03
C ARG A 53 -22.81 17.55 -3.26
N TRP A 54 -21.93 18.00 -2.37
CA TRP A 54 -21.25 19.29 -2.47
C TRP A 54 -20.34 19.36 -3.70
N ALA A 55 -19.63 18.26 -4.02
CA ALA A 55 -18.76 18.17 -5.19
C ALA A 55 -19.52 18.45 -6.51
N ILE A 56 -20.77 18.01 -6.61
CA ILE A 56 -21.61 18.23 -7.80
C ILE A 56 -22.01 19.70 -7.94
N ARG A 57 -22.30 20.39 -6.83
CA ARG A 57 -22.65 21.82 -6.83
C ARG A 57 -21.49 22.68 -7.32
N ASN A 58 -20.26 22.28 -7.00
CA ASN A 58 -19.04 22.94 -7.45
C ASN A 58 -18.60 22.51 -8.86
N GLN A 59 -19.35 21.63 -9.54
CA GLN A 59 -18.99 21.04 -10.83
C GLN A 59 -17.61 20.34 -10.82
N ASP A 60 -17.18 19.83 -9.65
CA ASP A 60 -15.91 19.11 -9.50
C ASP A 60 -16.10 17.63 -9.85
N ILE A 61 -16.21 17.36 -11.16
CA ILE A 61 -16.30 16.02 -11.73
C ILE A 61 -15.12 15.85 -12.69
N GLN A 62 -14.28 14.87 -12.40
CA GLN A 62 -13.07 14.55 -13.16
C GLN A 62 -13.16 13.14 -13.73
N ARG A 63 -12.34 12.85 -14.74
CA ARG A 63 -12.19 11.47 -15.23
C ARG A 63 -11.68 10.57 -14.10
N GLY A 64 -12.20 9.35 -14.05
CA GLY A 64 -11.88 8.36 -13.01
C GLY A 64 -12.77 8.44 -11.78
N ASP A 65 -13.52 9.54 -11.58
CA ASP A 65 -14.45 9.67 -10.47
C ASP A 65 -15.56 8.62 -10.52
N VAL A 66 -16.02 8.18 -9.35
CA VAL A 66 -17.23 7.36 -9.23
C VAL A 66 -18.39 8.25 -8.85
N VAL A 67 -19.46 8.22 -9.63
CA VAL A 67 -20.61 9.12 -9.47
C VAL A 67 -21.92 8.36 -9.41
N CYS A 68 -22.86 8.90 -8.64
CA CYS A 68 -24.25 8.45 -8.61
C CYS A 68 -25.08 9.28 -9.58
N VAL A 69 -25.80 8.62 -10.48
CA VAL A 69 -26.66 9.25 -11.48
C VAL A 69 -28.08 8.72 -11.41
N VAL A 70 -29.06 9.55 -11.74
CA VAL A 70 -30.42 9.08 -12.03
C VAL A 70 -30.40 8.38 -13.39
N SER A 71 -30.92 7.15 -13.45
CA SER A 71 -30.98 6.37 -14.68
C SER A 71 -31.83 7.11 -15.73
N PRO A 72 -31.30 7.37 -16.94
CA PRO A 72 -32.07 8.02 -18.00
C PRO A 72 -33.18 7.11 -18.55
N LYS A 73 -33.11 5.80 -18.29
CA LYS A 73 -34.15 4.83 -18.69
C LYS A 73 -35.24 4.64 -17.64
N VAL A 74 -34.90 4.74 -16.36
CA VAL A 74 -35.80 4.45 -15.24
C VAL A 74 -35.69 5.57 -14.19
N PRO A 75 -36.63 6.54 -14.15
CA PRO A 75 -36.49 7.77 -13.35
C PRO A 75 -36.31 7.59 -11.84
N ASN A 76 -36.73 6.45 -11.29
CA ASN A 76 -36.63 6.14 -9.86
C ASN A 76 -35.42 5.26 -9.51
N GLN A 77 -34.56 4.96 -10.49
CA GLN A 77 -33.39 4.12 -10.29
C GLN A 77 -32.13 4.98 -10.26
N THR A 78 -31.37 4.90 -9.18
CA THR A 78 -30.03 5.49 -9.10
C THR A 78 -28.99 4.45 -9.52
N LEU A 79 -28.04 4.87 -10.35
CA LEU A 79 -26.91 4.06 -10.80
C LEU A 79 -25.63 4.65 -10.23
N ILE A 80 -24.66 3.81 -9.90
CA ILE A 80 -23.30 4.22 -9.54
C ILE A 80 -22.35 3.74 -10.62
N LYS A 81 -21.57 4.66 -11.21
CA LYS A 81 -20.71 4.41 -12.38
C LYS A 81 -19.43 5.24 -12.32
N ARG A 82 -18.42 4.80 -13.04
CA ARG A 82 -17.16 5.53 -13.20
C ARG A 82 -17.21 6.47 -14.40
N VAL A 83 -16.72 7.69 -14.22
CA VAL A 83 -16.54 8.68 -15.28
C VAL A 83 -15.35 8.28 -16.15
N VAL A 84 -15.61 7.92 -17.40
CA VAL A 84 -14.57 7.55 -18.38
C VAL A 84 -14.23 8.74 -19.27
N GLY A 85 -15.22 9.56 -19.61
CA GLY A 85 -15.06 10.75 -20.45
C GLY A 85 -15.95 11.91 -20.04
N LEU A 86 -15.49 13.11 -20.31
CA LEU A 86 -16.16 14.40 -20.13
C LEU A 86 -16.29 15.11 -21.48
N ALA A 87 -16.99 16.25 -21.49
CA ALA A 87 -17.20 17.06 -22.68
C ALA A 87 -15.93 17.26 -23.52
N GLY A 88 -16.01 16.95 -24.83
CA GLY A 88 -14.91 17.07 -25.78
C GLY A 88 -14.08 15.79 -25.95
N ASP A 89 -14.19 14.82 -25.04
CA ASP A 89 -13.40 13.60 -25.08
C ASP A 89 -13.85 12.64 -26.18
N ILE A 90 -12.90 11.93 -26.79
CA ILE A 90 -13.17 10.87 -27.77
C ILE A 90 -13.05 9.52 -27.07
N ILE A 91 -14.17 8.79 -26.97
CA ILE A 91 -14.26 7.52 -26.26
C ILE A 91 -14.56 6.39 -27.25
N GLY A 92 -13.81 5.29 -27.13
CA GLY A 92 -14.12 4.03 -27.82
C GLY A 92 -15.28 3.33 -27.14
N THR A 93 -16.30 2.95 -27.90
CA THR A 93 -17.51 2.34 -27.33
C THR A 93 -17.52 0.83 -27.54
N HIS A 94 -18.07 0.12 -26.55
CA HIS A 94 -18.24 -1.32 -26.55
C HIS A 94 -19.72 -1.66 -26.79
N GLY A 95 -20.17 -1.47 -28.04
CA GLY A 95 -21.53 -1.83 -28.47
C GLY A 95 -22.53 -0.68 -28.54
N TYR A 96 -22.09 0.57 -28.37
CA TYR A 96 -22.92 1.73 -28.73
C TYR A 96 -22.86 1.98 -30.25
N LYS A 97 -23.86 2.70 -30.79
CA LYS A 97 -24.13 2.91 -32.22
C LYS A 97 -22.91 3.20 -33.12
N LEU A 98 -21.83 3.75 -32.58
CA LEU A 98 -20.59 4.09 -33.25
C LEU A 98 -19.40 3.55 -32.44
N CYS A 99 -18.38 3.01 -33.11
CA CYS A 99 -17.17 2.49 -32.46
C CYS A 99 -16.40 3.56 -31.66
N THR A 100 -16.57 4.83 -32.00
CA THR A 100 -16.00 5.98 -31.30
C THR A 100 -17.00 7.13 -31.29
N ILE A 101 -17.07 7.84 -30.17
CA ILE A 101 -17.94 9.01 -30.00
C ILE A 101 -17.19 10.14 -29.29
N GLN A 102 -17.43 11.36 -29.75
CA GLN A 102 -17.03 12.55 -29.00
C GLN A 102 -18.14 12.89 -27.99
N VAL A 103 -17.79 13.01 -26.72
CA VAL A 103 -18.73 13.35 -25.66
C VAL A 103 -19.22 14.79 -25.83
N PRO A 104 -20.54 15.03 -25.96
CA PRO A 104 -21.08 16.38 -26.14
C PRO A 104 -20.81 17.31 -24.97
N GLU A 105 -20.89 18.62 -25.21
CA GLU A 105 -20.84 19.61 -24.13
C GLU A 105 -21.95 19.38 -23.09
N GLY A 106 -21.61 19.58 -21.81
CA GLY A 106 -22.52 19.33 -20.69
C GLY A 106 -22.87 17.86 -20.44
N HIS A 107 -22.19 16.91 -21.11
CA HIS A 107 -22.37 15.48 -20.94
C HIS A 107 -21.10 14.78 -20.42
N CYS A 108 -21.28 13.57 -19.91
CA CYS A 108 -20.23 12.65 -19.52
C CYS A 108 -20.51 11.25 -20.08
N TRP A 109 -19.45 10.47 -20.22
CA TRP A 109 -19.50 9.05 -20.54
C TRP A 109 -19.19 8.25 -19.29
N LEU A 110 -20.13 7.41 -18.87
CA LEU A 110 -20.02 6.63 -17.64
C LEU A 110 -20.00 5.13 -17.95
N GLU A 111 -19.15 4.37 -17.27
CA GLU A 111 -19.05 2.91 -17.41
C GLU A 111 -19.04 2.23 -16.05
N GLY A 112 -19.51 0.98 -16.00
CA GLY A 112 -19.28 0.13 -14.85
C GLY A 112 -17.89 -0.48 -14.89
N ASP A 113 -17.29 -0.74 -13.72
CA ASP A 113 -16.00 -1.44 -13.64
C ASP A 113 -16.11 -2.92 -14.02
N HIS A 114 -17.31 -3.50 -13.95
CA HIS A 114 -17.57 -4.88 -14.36
C HIS A 114 -18.02 -4.93 -15.82
N VAL A 115 -17.03 -5.12 -16.71
CA VAL A 115 -17.22 -5.17 -18.17
C VAL A 115 -18.30 -6.19 -18.55
N GLY A 116 -19.27 -5.78 -19.35
CA GLY A 116 -20.36 -6.65 -19.84
C GLY A 116 -21.49 -6.93 -18.84
N HIS A 117 -21.35 -6.55 -17.57
CA HIS A 117 -22.36 -6.75 -16.52
C HIS A 117 -22.87 -5.43 -15.91
N SER A 118 -22.93 -4.39 -16.75
CA SER A 118 -23.29 -3.03 -16.35
C SER A 118 -24.31 -2.42 -17.32
N MET A 119 -25.34 -1.77 -16.79
CA MET A 119 -26.13 -0.81 -17.55
C MET A 119 -25.47 0.57 -17.46
N ASP A 120 -24.85 1.02 -18.54
CA ASP A 120 -24.04 2.25 -18.57
C ASP A 120 -24.11 2.98 -19.92
N SER A 121 -23.18 3.91 -20.19
CA SER A 121 -23.19 4.71 -21.42
C SER A 121 -23.05 3.89 -22.70
N ASN A 122 -22.51 2.66 -22.65
CA ASN A 122 -22.57 1.77 -23.82
C ASN A 122 -24.02 1.35 -24.16
N THR A 123 -24.92 1.40 -23.18
CA THR A 123 -26.34 1.01 -23.30
C THR A 123 -27.27 2.19 -23.65
N PHE A 124 -27.00 3.40 -23.16
CA PHE A 124 -27.88 4.57 -23.36
C PHE A 124 -27.20 5.81 -23.96
N GLY A 125 -25.88 5.79 -24.15
CA GLY A 125 -25.10 6.90 -24.70
C GLY A 125 -24.58 7.87 -23.63
N PRO A 126 -24.13 9.07 -24.05
CA PRO A 126 -23.67 10.11 -23.14
C PRO A 126 -24.79 10.57 -22.19
N ILE A 127 -24.45 10.81 -20.92
CA ILE A 127 -25.40 11.25 -19.89
C ILE A 127 -25.17 12.73 -19.60
N SER A 128 -26.25 13.52 -19.51
CA SER A 128 -26.17 14.92 -19.07
C SER A 128 -25.62 15.00 -17.65
N LEU A 129 -24.68 15.92 -17.40
CA LEU A 129 -24.14 16.18 -16.06
C LEU A 129 -25.23 16.58 -15.05
N GLY A 130 -26.39 17.08 -15.51
CA GLY A 130 -27.54 17.39 -14.64
C GLY A 130 -28.22 16.15 -14.03
N LEU A 131 -27.96 14.95 -14.56
CA LEU A 131 -28.44 13.69 -13.96
C LEU A 131 -27.51 13.17 -12.87
N VAL A 132 -26.33 13.77 -12.71
CA VAL A 132 -25.39 13.41 -11.65
C VAL A 132 -25.87 14.01 -10.33
N THR A 133 -26.01 13.15 -9.32
CA THR A 133 -26.61 13.50 -8.03
C THR A 133 -25.59 13.62 -6.91
N ALA A 134 -24.50 12.85 -6.95
CA ALA A 134 -23.43 12.86 -5.97
C ALA A 134 -22.16 12.21 -6.54
N LYS A 135 -21.01 12.55 -5.96
CA LYS A 135 -19.72 11.88 -6.18
C LYS A 135 -19.45 10.92 -5.02
N ALA A 136 -19.20 9.65 -5.30
CA ALA A 136 -18.78 8.68 -4.30
C ALA A 136 -17.29 8.91 -3.99
N THR A 137 -16.96 9.23 -2.74
CA THR A 137 -15.58 9.59 -2.36
C THR A 137 -14.87 8.52 -1.56
N HIS A 138 -15.55 7.89 -0.60
CA HIS A 138 -14.94 6.90 0.31
C HIS A 138 -15.88 5.72 0.55
N ILE A 139 -15.32 4.53 0.74
CA ILE A 139 -16.04 3.42 1.36
C ILE A 139 -16.04 3.68 2.87
N VAL A 140 -17.21 3.79 3.48
CA VAL A 140 -17.37 4.03 4.93
C VAL A 140 -17.67 2.75 5.70
N TRP A 141 -18.06 1.68 5.02
CA TRP A 141 -18.24 0.34 5.58
C TRP A 141 -18.17 -0.68 4.45
N PRO A 142 -17.65 -1.89 4.64
CA PRO A 142 -17.02 -2.38 5.87
C PRO A 142 -15.62 -1.76 6.09
N PRO A 143 -15.16 -1.61 7.35
CA PRO A 143 -13.90 -0.92 7.66
C PRO A 143 -12.67 -1.63 7.07
N ASN A 144 -12.77 -2.93 6.81
CA ASN A 144 -11.81 -3.74 6.05
C ASN A 144 -11.64 -3.31 4.57
N ARG A 145 -12.38 -2.29 4.11
CA ARG A 145 -12.22 -1.69 2.78
C ARG A 145 -11.58 -0.31 2.82
N TRP A 146 -11.30 0.22 4.01
CA TRP A 146 -10.54 1.46 4.15
C TRP A 146 -9.11 1.19 3.72
N GLN A 147 -8.64 1.98 2.75
CA GLN A 147 -7.33 1.77 2.16
C GLN A 147 -6.25 1.75 3.24
N GLN A 148 -5.40 0.73 3.20
CA GLN A 148 -4.08 0.72 3.81
C GLN A 148 -3.25 1.89 3.26
N HIS A 149 -2.10 2.09 3.90
CA HIS A 149 -0.94 2.88 3.46
C HIS A 149 -0.67 4.18 4.23
N GLY A 150 -1.31 4.39 5.37
CA GLY A 150 -0.80 5.34 6.37
C GLY A 150 0.39 4.84 7.20
N LEU A 151 0.86 3.59 7.06
CA LEU A 151 1.80 2.98 8.01
C LEU A 151 3.13 2.64 7.33
N THR A 152 4.25 3.15 7.84
CA THR A 152 5.59 2.80 7.36
C THR A 152 6.63 2.85 8.49
N ILE A 153 7.74 2.15 8.30
CA ILE A 153 8.89 2.12 9.20
C ILE A 153 10.11 2.57 8.40
N GLY A 154 10.94 3.42 8.98
CA GLY A 154 12.23 3.80 8.41
C GLY A 154 12.87 4.95 9.16
N ASP A 155 14.16 5.18 8.88
CA ASP A 155 14.93 6.30 9.43
C ASP A 155 14.47 7.63 8.81
N VAL A 156 13.67 8.38 9.57
CA VAL A 156 13.06 9.65 9.15
C VAL A 156 13.97 10.83 9.47
N ASP A 157 14.67 10.78 10.60
CA ASP A 157 15.47 11.90 11.09
C ASP A 157 16.96 11.81 10.73
N ASN A 158 17.37 10.74 10.04
CA ASN A 158 18.70 10.42 9.54
C ASN A 158 19.74 10.18 10.65
N ASP A 159 19.32 9.60 11.77
CA ASP A 159 20.22 9.24 12.87
C ASP A 159 20.65 7.76 12.86
N GLY A 160 20.10 6.96 11.93
CA GLY A 160 20.38 5.54 11.78
C GLY A 160 19.47 4.60 12.57
N ASP A 161 18.58 5.12 13.42
CA ASP A 161 17.49 4.37 14.03
C ASP A 161 16.24 4.46 13.15
N ASN A 162 15.40 3.41 13.14
CA ASN A 162 14.16 3.43 12.36
C ASN A 162 12.98 3.90 13.22
N GLU A 163 12.28 4.94 12.77
CA GLU A 163 11.03 5.43 13.35
C GLU A 163 9.80 4.75 12.73
N LEU A 164 8.70 4.82 13.48
CA LEU A 164 7.39 4.37 13.04
C LEU A 164 6.55 5.59 12.67
N VAL A 165 6.05 5.62 11.44
CA VAL A 165 5.19 6.69 10.94
C VAL A 165 3.78 6.17 10.69
N VAL A 166 2.80 6.87 11.25
CA VAL A 166 1.37 6.54 11.15
C VAL A 166 0.59 7.76 10.68
N GLY A 167 0.01 7.68 9.49
CA GLY A 167 -0.93 8.63 8.91
C GLY A 167 -2.37 8.17 9.12
N THR A 168 -3.23 9.10 9.51
CA THR A 168 -4.65 8.83 9.79
C THR A 168 -5.57 9.39 8.71
N ALA A 169 -6.81 8.93 8.72
CA ALA A 169 -7.84 9.39 7.79
C ALA A 169 -8.28 10.84 8.05
N GLU A 170 -8.06 11.32 9.26
CA GLU A 170 -8.35 12.68 9.71
C GLU A 170 -7.28 13.69 9.25
N GLY A 171 -6.19 13.22 8.65
CA GLY A 171 -5.08 14.05 8.21
C GLY A 171 -4.12 14.46 9.32
N GLU A 172 -3.95 13.56 10.27
CA GLU A 172 -2.93 13.62 11.30
C GLU A 172 -1.82 12.60 11.01
N LEU A 173 -0.58 13.02 11.17
CA LEU A 173 0.61 12.19 11.01
C LEU A 173 1.32 12.11 12.36
N TYR A 174 1.57 10.90 12.82
CA TYR A 174 2.25 10.59 14.06
C TYR A 174 3.58 9.91 13.75
N ILE A 175 4.67 10.41 14.33
CA ILE A 175 6.00 9.83 14.22
C ILE A 175 6.43 9.38 15.60
N PHE A 176 6.71 8.09 15.77
CA PHE A 176 7.10 7.46 17.02
C PHE A 176 8.56 7.05 17.00
N LYS A 177 9.27 7.41 18.07
CA LYS A 177 10.66 7.01 18.31
C LYS A 177 10.71 6.17 19.59
N GLY A 178 11.08 4.91 19.46
CA GLY A 178 11.03 3.95 20.56
C GLY A 178 9.60 3.69 21.05
N SER A 179 9.27 4.15 22.26
CA SER A 179 7.91 4.02 22.82
C SER A 179 7.15 5.35 22.91
N GLU A 180 7.81 6.44 22.56
CA GLU A 180 7.29 7.79 22.73
C GLU A 180 6.93 8.42 21.39
N LEU A 181 5.96 9.33 21.44
CA LEU A 181 5.60 10.15 20.29
C LEU A 181 6.66 11.24 20.12
N TRP A 182 7.37 11.23 19.00
CA TRP A 182 8.37 12.24 18.67
C TRP A 182 7.73 13.50 18.09
N GLN A 183 6.86 13.35 17.08
CA GLN A 183 6.20 14.48 16.44
C GLN A 183 4.79 14.15 15.95
N LYS A 184 3.87 15.10 16.14
CA LYS A 184 2.54 15.11 15.53
C LYS A 184 2.42 16.26 14.53
N ILE A 185 2.02 15.95 13.31
CA ILE A 185 1.74 16.92 12.24
C ILE A 185 0.26 16.83 11.88
N THR A 186 -0.42 17.96 11.77
CA THR A 186 -1.87 18.02 11.54
C THR A 186 -2.18 18.89 10.33
N GLY A 187 -3.32 18.65 9.69
CA GLY A 187 -3.84 19.50 8.62
C GLY A 187 -3.41 19.09 7.21
N LEU A 188 -3.06 17.81 7.02
CA LEU A 188 -2.64 17.28 5.72
C LEU A 188 -3.83 16.78 4.87
N GLY A 189 -5.02 16.60 5.47
CA GLY A 189 -6.15 15.93 4.81
C GLY A 189 -5.97 14.41 4.81
N LEU A 190 -6.92 13.65 4.25
CA LEU A 190 -6.89 12.18 4.28
C LEU A 190 -5.54 11.64 3.78
N ILE A 191 -4.73 11.06 4.67
CA ILE A 191 -3.45 10.47 4.30
C ILE A 191 -3.73 9.09 3.72
N THR A 192 -3.40 8.90 2.44
CA THR A 192 -3.58 7.62 1.76
C THR A 192 -2.32 6.79 1.82
N SER A 193 -1.16 7.39 1.53
CA SER A 193 0.09 6.67 1.36
C SER A 193 1.27 7.43 1.98
N VAL A 194 2.17 6.73 2.67
CA VAL A 194 3.38 7.29 3.27
C VAL A 194 4.61 6.49 2.84
N ALA A 195 5.70 7.16 2.47
CA ALA A 195 6.98 6.54 2.17
C ALA A 195 8.13 7.31 2.83
N ILE A 196 9.20 6.59 3.13
CA ILE A 196 10.46 7.13 3.62
C ILE A 196 11.56 6.70 2.65
N GLY A 197 12.42 7.64 2.27
CA GLY A 197 13.57 7.35 1.42
C GLY A 197 14.24 8.60 0.87
N ASP A 198 15.40 8.44 0.24
CA ASP A 198 16.17 9.54 -0.34
C ASP A 198 15.58 10.01 -1.67
N ILE A 199 14.51 10.81 -1.60
CA ILE A 199 13.86 11.40 -2.77
C ILE A 199 14.66 12.53 -3.42
N PHE A 200 15.51 13.20 -2.63
CA PHE A 200 16.30 14.34 -3.10
C PHE A 200 17.63 13.93 -3.73
N ASN A 201 18.02 12.66 -3.60
CA ASN A 201 19.28 12.10 -4.07
C ASN A 201 20.50 12.78 -3.43
N TYR A 202 20.38 13.08 -2.14
CA TYR A 202 21.44 13.69 -1.33
C TYR A 202 22.04 12.71 -0.30
N GLY A 203 21.65 11.43 -0.36
CA GLY A 203 22.05 10.41 0.61
C GLY A 203 21.34 10.55 1.96
N ARG A 204 20.19 11.24 1.99
CA ARG A 204 19.39 11.47 3.19
C ARG A 204 17.92 11.20 2.94
N ASN A 205 17.30 10.50 3.87
CA ASN A 205 15.88 10.16 3.82
C ASN A 205 15.01 11.40 4.03
N ALA A 206 13.94 11.47 3.25
CA ALA A 206 12.83 12.37 3.43
C ALA A 206 11.55 11.54 3.66
N LEU A 207 10.60 12.15 4.35
CA LEU A 207 9.28 11.58 4.59
C LEU A 207 8.28 12.15 3.58
N VAL A 208 7.78 11.30 2.70
CA VAL A 208 6.79 11.66 1.67
C VAL A 208 5.41 11.22 2.13
N VAL A 209 4.49 12.18 2.23
CA VAL A 209 3.09 11.95 2.62
C VAL A 209 2.18 12.34 1.46
N ILE A 210 1.36 11.40 1.02
CA ILE A 210 0.40 11.59 -0.08
C ILE A 210 -1.01 11.55 0.47
N CYS A 211 -1.79 12.54 0.08
CA CYS A 211 -3.15 12.74 0.52
C CYS A 211 -4.15 12.37 -0.59
N GLY A 212 -5.35 11.93 -0.20
CA GLY A 212 -6.41 11.46 -1.11
C GLY A 212 -7.00 12.54 -2.02
N ASP A 213 -6.69 13.80 -1.76
CA ASP A 213 -7.04 14.95 -2.61
C ASP A 213 -5.94 15.31 -3.62
N GLY A 214 -4.86 14.50 -3.66
CA GLY A 214 -3.71 14.61 -4.55
C GLY A 214 -2.59 15.52 -4.07
N TRP A 215 -2.66 16.08 -2.87
CA TRP A 215 -1.52 16.81 -2.31
C TRP A 215 -0.42 15.86 -1.83
N THR A 216 0.81 16.11 -2.25
CA THR A 216 2.02 15.48 -1.70
C THR A 216 2.77 16.49 -0.86
N HIS A 217 3.04 16.11 0.37
CA HIS A 217 3.85 16.86 1.31
C HIS A 217 5.16 16.09 1.52
N ILE A 218 6.29 16.75 1.29
CA ILE A 218 7.62 16.19 1.57
C ILE A 218 8.15 16.88 2.83
N PHE A 219 8.34 16.07 3.86
CA PHE A 219 8.95 16.48 5.11
C PHE A 219 10.41 16.07 5.13
N TYR A 220 11.24 16.93 5.68
CA TYR A 220 12.67 16.69 5.79
C TYR A 220 13.20 17.24 7.11
N ASN A 221 14.17 16.54 7.69
CA ASN A 221 14.87 17.04 8.85
C ASN A 221 16.01 17.95 8.39
N THR A 222 15.83 19.26 8.53
CA THR A 222 16.86 20.27 8.20
C THR A 222 17.97 20.35 9.24
N GLY A 223 17.91 19.51 10.30
CA GLY A 223 18.82 19.37 11.42
C GLY A 223 19.98 20.36 11.41
N ASN A 224 19.91 21.40 12.25
CA ASN A 224 20.87 22.51 12.37
C ASN A 224 22.29 22.08 11.97
N SER A 225 22.62 22.28 10.70
CA SER A 225 24.01 22.29 10.26
C SER A 225 24.65 23.43 11.03
N GLN A 226 25.63 23.10 11.87
CA GLN A 226 26.25 24.03 12.80
C GLN A 226 26.58 25.36 12.12
N ASN A 227 26.04 26.44 12.68
CA ASN A 227 26.72 27.72 12.73
C ASN A 227 28.06 27.47 13.42
N THR A 228 29.12 27.20 12.66
CA THR A 228 30.48 27.48 13.12
C THR A 228 30.61 28.99 13.27
N GLU A 229 31.06 29.39 14.46
CA GLU A 229 31.42 30.75 14.89
C GLU A 229 30.27 31.62 15.42
N HIS A 230 29.84 31.37 16.66
CA HIS A 230 30.23 32.21 17.80
C HIS A 230 29.70 31.63 19.11
N VAL A 231 30.62 31.37 20.03
CA VAL A 231 30.37 30.98 21.41
C VAL A 231 29.70 32.13 22.13
N ASP A 232 28.53 31.90 22.72
CA ASP A 232 28.16 32.55 23.97
C ASP A 232 27.39 31.59 24.88
N ASN A 233 27.97 31.41 26.07
CA ASN A 233 27.51 30.52 27.13
C ASN A 233 26.20 31.01 27.73
N THR A 234 25.10 30.28 27.51
CA THR A 234 24.05 30.15 28.52
C THR A 234 23.51 28.71 28.51
N ASN A 235 23.51 28.10 29.70
CA ASN A 235 23.00 26.76 29.94
C ASN A 235 21.48 26.75 29.84
N GLU A 236 20.96 26.42 28.67
CA GLU A 236 19.67 25.75 28.52
C GLU A 236 19.93 24.38 27.87
N ILE A 237 19.29 23.37 28.44
CA ILE A 237 19.51 21.96 28.16
C ILE A 237 19.24 21.67 26.68
N ASN A 238 20.18 20.99 26.02
CA ASN A 238 20.13 20.54 24.63
C ASN A 238 18.97 19.56 24.37
N GLU A 239 17.74 20.06 24.28
CA GLU A 239 16.55 19.33 23.81
C GLU A 239 15.92 20.07 22.62
N LEU A 240 16.50 19.94 21.43
CA LEU A 240 15.80 20.14 20.16
C LEU A 240 16.53 19.33 19.08
N SER A 241 16.28 18.02 19.05
CA SER A 241 16.45 17.23 17.83
C SER A 241 15.68 17.95 16.71
N GLY A 242 16.32 18.20 15.56
CA GLY A 242 15.72 18.93 14.45
C GLY A 242 14.32 18.42 14.12
N LYS A 243 13.33 19.31 14.21
CA LYS A 243 11.92 18.98 13.96
C LYS A 243 11.73 18.71 12.46
N MET A 244 10.84 17.76 12.11
CA MET A 244 10.46 17.56 10.72
C MET A 244 9.68 18.76 10.19
N GLU A 245 10.17 19.36 9.12
CA GLU A 245 9.58 20.51 8.46
C GLU A 245 9.11 20.15 7.05
N CYS A 246 7.98 20.74 6.64
CA CYS A 246 7.47 20.56 5.28
C CYS A 246 8.28 21.41 4.32
N VAL A 247 9.19 20.79 3.56
CA VAL A 247 10.08 21.49 2.62
C VAL A 247 9.40 21.71 1.27
N HIS A 248 8.58 20.76 0.83
CA HIS A 248 7.95 20.85 -0.49
C HIS A 248 6.50 20.38 -0.48
N VAL A 249 5.66 21.07 -1.25
CA VAL A 249 4.25 20.71 -1.46
C VAL A 249 3.95 20.75 -2.95
N GLN A 250 3.43 19.65 -3.48
CA GLN A 250 3.07 19.56 -4.89
C GLN A 250 1.83 18.71 -5.10
N ARG A 251 1.00 19.10 -6.08
CA ARG A 251 -0.15 18.30 -6.50
C ARG A 251 0.29 17.21 -7.48
N ILE A 252 -0.07 15.97 -7.15
CA ILE A 252 0.06 14.76 -7.95
C ILE A 252 -1.35 14.17 -8.21
N PRO A 253 -1.51 13.13 -9.05
CA PRO A 253 -2.81 12.50 -9.26
C PRO A 253 -3.47 12.03 -7.96
N THR A 254 -4.78 12.27 -7.82
CA THR A 254 -5.57 12.13 -6.57
C THR A 254 -5.89 10.68 -6.17
N ASN A 255 -5.26 9.69 -6.79
CA ASN A 255 -5.68 8.27 -6.72
C ASN A 255 -4.51 7.36 -6.35
N THR A 256 -3.57 7.85 -5.56
CA THR A 256 -2.40 7.07 -5.16
C THR A 256 -2.80 6.00 -4.17
N LYS A 257 -2.56 4.75 -4.55
CA LYS A 257 -2.70 3.59 -3.67
C LYS A 257 -1.39 3.31 -2.96
N ILE A 258 -0.29 3.27 -3.71
CA ILE A 258 1.02 2.84 -3.20
C ILE A 258 2.08 3.85 -3.64
N VAL A 259 3.03 4.11 -2.75
CA VAL A 259 4.24 4.88 -3.04
C VAL A 259 5.46 4.05 -2.69
N LEU A 260 6.47 4.11 -3.55
CA LEU A 260 7.80 3.56 -3.30
C LEU A 260 8.82 4.61 -3.69
N ILE A 261 9.98 4.58 -3.03
CA ILE A 261 11.14 5.40 -3.39
C ILE A 261 12.28 4.44 -3.64
N ALA A 262 12.74 4.35 -4.88
CA ALA A 262 13.86 3.50 -5.27
C ALA A 262 14.37 3.87 -6.67
N ASP A 263 15.61 3.49 -6.95
CA ASP A 263 16.21 3.56 -8.29
C ASP A 263 15.60 2.47 -9.20
N VAL A 264 14.85 2.90 -10.21
CA VAL A 264 14.14 2.00 -11.12
C VAL A 264 14.90 1.78 -12.43
N ASP A 265 15.76 2.71 -12.85
CA ASP A 265 16.48 2.67 -14.13
C ASP A 265 17.98 2.43 -14.01
N LYS A 266 18.48 2.21 -12.78
CA LYS A 266 19.87 1.94 -12.42
C LYS A 266 20.81 3.10 -12.74
N ASP A 267 20.31 4.33 -12.72
CA ASP A 267 21.15 5.51 -12.93
C ASP A 267 21.75 6.08 -11.64
N GLY A 268 21.45 5.44 -10.51
CA GLY A 268 21.93 5.83 -9.18
C GLY A 268 21.11 6.93 -8.52
N ALA A 269 20.08 7.45 -9.17
CA ALA A 269 19.08 8.32 -8.56
C ALA A 269 17.82 7.50 -8.21
N ASN A 270 17.23 7.81 -7.08
CA ASN A 270 15.94 7.28 -6.67
C ASN A 270 14.79 8.06 -7.34
N GLU A 271 13.81 7.32 -7.81
CA GLU A 271 12.51 7.81 -8.25
C GLU A 271 11.45 7.56 -7.19
N MET A 272 10.47 8.44 -7.13
CA MET A 272 9.19 8.16 -6.48
C MET A 272 8.26 7.45 -7.46
N ILE A 273 7.97 6.19 -7.19
CA ILE A 273 7.02 5.36 -7.95
C ILE A 273 5.65 5.44 -7.28
N LEU A 274 4.62 5.76 -8.05
CA LEU A 274 3.23 5.78 -7.63
C LEU A 274 2.42 4.70 -8.35
N GLY A 275 1.83 3.80 -7.58
CA GLY A 275 0.79 2.89 -8.05
C GLY A 275 -0.58 3.53 -7.84
N LEU A 276 -1.29 3.84 -8.91
CA LEU A 276 -2.58 4.52 -8.85
C LEU A 276 -3.76 3.53 -8.95
N THR A 277 -4.93 3.88 -8.44
CA THR A 277 -6.15 3.05 -8.56
C THR A 277 -6.76 3.08 -9.97
N ASP A 278 -6.23 3.89 -10.89
CA ASP A 278 -6.66 3.98 -12.29
C ASP A 278 -5.87 3.03 -13.20
N ARG A 279 -5.21 2.01 -12.62
CA ARG A 279 -4.38 1.01 -13.31
C ARG A 279 -3.11 1.60 -13.92
N VAL A 280 -2.69 2.79 -13.48
CA VAL A 280 -1.47 3.43 -13.98
C VAL A 280 -0.39 3.38 -12.91
N VAL A 281 0.83 3.02 -13.31
CA VAL A 281 2.03 3.25 -12.53
C VAL A 281 2.76 4.46 -13.11
N ARG A 282 3.20 5.39 -12.26
CA ARG A 282 3.98 6.55 -12.68
C ARG A 282 5.27 6.63 -11.89
N SER A 283 6.35 7.07 -12.52
CA SER A 283 7.58 7.45 -11.82
C SER A 283 7.78 8.97 -11.87
N TYR A 284 8.32 9.50 -10.78
CA TYR A 284 8.67 10.91 -10.63
C TYR A 284 10.10 11.00 -10.14
N ARG A 285 10.88 11.94 -10.68
CA ARG A 285 12.20 12.27 -10.17
C ARG A 285 12.23 13.69 -9.65
N TRP A 286 12.95 13.91 -8.56
CA TRP A 286 13.19 15.25 -8.05
C TRP A 286 14.14 16.01 -8.98
N SER A 287 13.73 17.20 -9.40
CA SER A 287 14.57 18.14 -10.14
C SER A 287 14.71 19.42 -9.32
N SER A 288 15.92 19.70 -8.86
CA SER A 288 16.24 20.96 -8.19
C SER A 288 16.50 22.06 -9.22
N ASN A 289 15.85 23.21 -9.08
CA ASN A 289 16.13 24.36 -9.92
C ASN A 289 17.10 25.30 -9.18
N ALA A 290 18.36 25.33 -9.63
CA ALA A 290 19.44 26.08 -8.98
C ALA A 290 19.17 27.59 -8.91
N ASP A 291 18.34 28.14 -9.81
CA ASP A 291 18.08 29.58 -9.90
C ASP A 291 17.00 30.08 -8.92
N LEU A 292 16.13 29.20 -8.42
CA LEU A 292 14.95 29.55 -7.63
C LEU A 292 14.97 29.00 -6.20
N GLU A 293 16.00 28.23 -5.82
CA GLU A 293 16.06 27.48 -4.56
C GLU A 293 14.85 26.54 -4.30
N THR A 294 14.04 26.30 -5.34
CA THR A 294 12.86 25.42 -5.29
C THR A 294 13.06 24.25 -6.25
N GLY A 295 12.78 23.04 -5.80
CA GLY A 295 12.70 21.89 -6.69
C GLY A 295 11.27 21.50 -7.03
N LYS A 296 11.13 20.56 -7.96
CA LYS A 296 9.84 20.02 -8.38
C LYS A 296 9.98 18.54 -8.69
N LEU A 297 8.93 17.77 -8.39
CA LEU A 297 8.79 16.40 -8.86
C LEU A 297 8.37 16.41 -10.33
N VAL A 298 9.23 15.90 -11.19
CA VAL A 298 9.00 15.80 -12.64
C VAL A 298 8.61 14.37 -12.96
N GLY A 299 7.48 14.19 -13.63
CA GLY A 299 7.05 12.86 -14.08
C GLY A 299 7.96 12.35 -15.20
N LEU A 300 8.49 11.14 -15.05
CA LEU A 300 9.36 10.50 -16.04
C LEU A 300 8.55 9.54 -16.90
N ASN A 301 8.05 8.46 -16.30
CA ASN A 301 7.40 7.38 -17.02
C ASN A 301 5.95 7.19 -16.59
N LYS A 302 5.15 6.65 -17.51
CA LYS A 302 3.75 6.26 -17.29
C LYS A 302 3.53 4.88 -17.90
N TRP A 303 3.22 3.90 -17.07
CA TRP A 303 2.88 2.55 -17.49
C TRP A 303 1.41 2.27 -17.21
N GLU A 304 0.69 1.80 -18.22
CA GLU A 304 -0.73 1.43 -18.08
C GLU A 304 -0.84 -0.09 -17.92
N CYS A 305 -1.49 -0.51 -16.84
CA CYS A 305 -1.75 -1.91 -16.52
C CYS A 305 -3.12 -2.32 -17.08
N THR A 306 -3.22 -3.57 -17.52
CA THR A 306 -4.49 -4.15 -18.02
C THR A 306 -5.57 -4.22 -16.95
N ASN A 307 -5.17 -4.59 -15.73
CA ASN A 307 -6.04 -4.78 -14.58
C ASN A 307 -5.69 -3.83 -13.42
N GLN A 308 -6.53 -3.85 -12.39
CA GLN A 308 -6.31 -3.12 -11.14
C GLN A 308 -4.95 -3.46 -10.51
N ILE A 309 -4.35 -2.46 -9.88
CA ILE A 309 -3.05 -2.62 -9.21
C ILE A 309 -3.27 -3.17 -7.80
N GLY A 310 -2.66 -4.31 -7.52
CA GLY A 310 -2.56 -4.94 -6.21
C GLY A 310 -1.50 -4.24 -5.37
N THR A 311 -0.31 -4.84 -5.28
CA THR A 311 0.90 -4.20 -4.77
C THR A 311 1.89 -3.89 -5.89
N VAL A 312 2.77 -2.93 -5.64
CA VAL A 312 3.94 -2.63 -6.48
C VAL A 312 5.17 -2.90 -5.63
N THR A 313 6.20 -3.51 -6.20
CA THR A 313 7.48 -3.77 -5.52
C THR A 313 8.62 -3.72 -6.51
N LEU A 314 9.80 -3.31 -6.06
CA LEU A 314 11.02 -3.43 -6.84
C LEU A 314 11.63 -4.83 -6.63
N GLN A 315 12.23 -5.38 -7.68
CA GLN A 315 13.01 -6.61 -7.64
C GLN A 315 14.33 -6.39 -8.39
N HIS A 316 15.45 -6.80 -7.83
CA HIS A 316 16.72 -6.86 -8.55
C HIS A 316 16.91 -8.25 -9.17
N THR A 317 17.21 -8.29 -10.47
CA THR A 317 17.62 -9.55 -11.12
C THR A 317 19.01 -9.99 -10.62
N GLY A 318 19.42 -11.23 -10.93
CA GLY A 318 20.76 -11.71 -10.58
C GLY A 318 21.90 -10.85 -11.14
N ASP A 319 21.63 -10.08 -12.20
CA ASP A 319 22.56 -9.14 -12.83
C ASP A 319 22.52 -7.74 -12.18
N GLY A 320 21.73 -7.60 -11.10
CA GLY A 320 21.50 -6.35 -10.39
C GLY A 320 20.71 -5.33 -11.19
N THR A 321 19.92 -5.74 -12.18
CA THR A 321 19.05 -4.83 -12.94
C THR A 321 17.74 -4.68 -12.18
N PRO A 322 17.32 -3.45 -11.85
CA PRO A 322 16.03 -3.20 -11.23
C PRO A 322 14.90 -3.58 -12.18
N THR A 323 13.85 -4.16 -11.63
CA THR A 323 12.67 -4.59 -12.34
C THR A 323 11.47 -4.37 -11.44
N LEU A 324 10.52 -3.57 -11.90
CA LEU A 324 9.31 -3.30 -11.13
C LEU A 324 8.30 -4.44 -11.36
N LEU A 325 7.78 -4.99 -10.27
CA LEU A 325 6.70 -5.97 -10.30
C LEU A 325 5.41 -5.31 -9.83
N VAL A 326 4.35 -5.53 -10.59
CA VAL A 326 3.01 -5.01 -10.29
C VAL A 326 2.05 -6.17 -10.19
N ALA A 327 1.54 -6.47 -9.00
CA ALA A 327 0.55 -7.51 -8.82
C ALA A 327 -0.79 -7.11 -9.46
N GLN A 328 -1.43 -8.10 -10.09
CA GLN A 328 -2.72 -7.97 -10.74
C GLN A 328 -3.68 -9.05 -10.23
N PRO A 329 -4.98 -8.77 -10.19
CA PRO A 329 -5.99 -9.73 -9.78
C PRO A 329 -5.88 -11.08 -10.52
N GLY A 330 -6.27 -12.15 -9.82
CA GLY A 330 -6.25 -13.51 -10.33
C GLY A 330 -4.89 -14.21 -10.26
N GLY A 331 -3.98 -13.75 -9.39
CA GLY A 331 -2.66 -14.37 -9.21
C GLY A 331 -1.70 -14.08 -10.36
N THR A 332 -1.91 -12.97 -11.06
CA THR A 332 -1.06 -12.53 -12.17
C THR A 332 -0.21 -11.35 -11.72
N PHE A 333 0.92 -11.12 -12.38
CA PHE A 333 1.69 -9.90 -12.17
C PHE A 333 2.33 -9.46 -13.48
N MET A 334 2.57 -8.17 -13.54
CA MET A 334 3.18 -7.47 -14.66
C MET A 334 4.62 -7.13 -14.27
N ARG A 335 5.55 -7.44 -15.17
CA ARG A 335 6.97 -7.07 -15.01
C ARG A 335 7.28 -5.87 -15.89
N ILE A 336 7.82 -4.80 -15.30
CA ILE A 336 8.26 -3.61 -16.01
C ILE A 336 9.78 -3.51 -15.86
N LYS A 337 10.49 -3.65 -16.97
CA LYS A 337 11.92 -3.37 -17.05
C LYS A 337 12.08 -1.92 -17.51
N CYS A 338 12.76 -1.10 -16.72
CA CYS A 338 13.11 0.24 -17.14
C CYS A 338 14.53 0.19 -17.68
N ASN A 339 14.69 0.18 -19.00
CA ASN A 339 15.99 0.30 -19.62
C ASN A 339 16.33 1.80 -19.78
N PRO A 340 17.57 2.21 -19.46
CA PRO A 340 17.99 3.60 -19.64
C PRO A 340 18.00 4.05 -21.11
N GLU A 341 18.11 3.13 -22.08
CA GLU A 341 18.15 3.45 -23.52
C GLU A 341 16.79 3.83 -24.14
N ASP A 342 15.66 3.45 -23.51
CA ASP A 342 14.32 3.71 -24.05
C ASP A 342 13.88 5.19 -23.91
N CYS A 343 14.55 5.97 -23.05
CA CYS A 343 14.20 7.37 -22.77
C CYS A 343 14.53 8.36 -23.91
N GLN A 344 15.28 7.96 -24.95
CA GLN A 344 15.67 8.85 -26.05
C GLN A 344 14.83 8.73 -27.32
N SER A 345 13.94 7.74 -27.43
CA SER A 345 13.10 7.58 -28.63
C SER A 345 11.67 8.10 -28.39
N LYS A 346 11.35 9.26 -28.96
CA LYS A 346 10.03 9.91 -28.85
C LYS A 346 8.88 9.18 -29.56
N ASN A 347 9.08 7.95 -30.05
CA ASN A 347 8.06 7.13 -30.71
C ASN A 347 8.46 5.65 -30.68
N SER A 348 8.29 4.99 -29.55
CA SER A 348 8.11 3.54 -29.48
C SER A 348 7.33 3.21 -28.20
N SER A 349 6.26 2.44 -28.35
CA SER A 349 5.61 1.78 -27.23
C SER A 349 6.67 0.95 -26.49
N CYS A 350 7.01 1.33 -25.26
CA CYS A 350 7.92 0.56 -24.39
C CYS A 350 7.30 -0.82 -24.08
N GLU A 351 7.49 -1.76 -25.00
CA GLU A 351 7.08 -3.15 -24.89
C GLU A 351 8.21 -3.97 -24.27
N ALA A 352 8.18 -4.09 -22.95
CA ALA A 352 8.78 -5.23 -22.24
C ALA A 352 7.90 -5.59 -21.04
N VAL A 353 6.60 -5.65 -21.28
CA VAL A 353 5.61 -6.05 -20.29
C VAL A 353 5.46 -7.57 -20.37
N ASP A 354 6.17 -8.28 -19.51
CA ASP A 354 6.02 -9.73 -19.41
C ASP A 354 4.92 -10.07 -18.39
N TYR A 355 3.88 -10.77 -18.87
CA TYR A 355 2.77 -11.24 -18.05
C TYR A 355 3.05 -12.68 -17.64
N GLN A 356 3.42 -12.89 -16.37
CA GLN A 356 3.64 -14.24 -15.87
C GLN A 356 2.41 -14.71 -15.08
N THR A 357 1.81 -15.80 -15.54
CA THR A 357 0.78 -16.55 -14.79
C THR A 357 1.48 -17.61 -13.95
N LEU A 358 1.10 -17.75 -12.68
CA LEU A 358 1.55 -18.90 -11.90
C LEU A 358 0.87 -20.16 -12.47
N GLY A 359 1.66 -21.19 -12.76
CA GLY A 359 1.24 -22.46 -13.36
C GLY A 359 0.37 -23.35 -12.46
N ILE A 360 -0.49 -22.77 -11.62
CA ILE A 360 -1.51 -23.50 -10.86
C ILE A 360 -2.83 -23.29 -11.59
N SER A 361 -3.24 -24.34 -12.31
CA SER A 361 -4.36 -24.40 -13.25
C SER A 361 -5.76 -24.12 -12.67
N ARG A 362 -5.88 -23.63 -11.43
CA ARG A 362 -7.13 -23.26 -10.76
C ARG A 362 -7.25 -21.78 -10.34
N MET A 363 -6.22 -20.95 -10.55
CA MET A 363 -6.35 -19.49 -10.39
C MET A 363 -7.13 -18.90 -11.58
N ARG A 364 -8.47 -19.03 -11.55
CA ARG A 364 -9.36 -18.56 -12.62
C ARG A 364 -10.29 -17.42 -12.20
N ASN A 365 -10.29 -17.02 -10.93
CA ASN A 365 -11.15 -15.94 -10.50
C ASN A 365 -10.39 -14.60 -10.57
N GLN A 366 -10.64 -13.87 -11.66
CA GLN A 366 -10.09 -12.53 -11.91
C GLN A 366 -10.53 -11.48 -10.86
N ASN A 367 -11.49 -11.81 -10.00
CA ASN A 367 -11.98 -10.90 -8.96
C ASN A 367 -11.16 -10.95 -7.66
N ILE A 368 -10.19 -11.87 -7.54
CA ILE A 368 -9.38 -12.02 -6.33
C ILE A 368 -8.15 -11.13 -6.44
N SER A 369 -7.97 -10.18 -5.52
CA SER A 369 -6.77 -9.34 -5.48
C SER A 369 -5.52 -10.15 -5.14
N THR A 370 -4.37 -9.62 -5.51
CA THR A 370 -3.09 -10.29 -5.38
C THR A 370 -2.08 -9.30 -4.84
N GLU A 371 -1.23 -9.81 -3.96
CA GLU A 371 -0.09 -9.09 -3.41
C GLU A 371 1.18 -9.83 -3.81
N ILE A 372 2.22 -9.05 -4.10
CA ILE A 372 3.53 -9.53 -4.48
C ILE A 372 4.59 -8.77 -3.68
N ILE A 373 5.62 -9.50 -3.29
CA ILE A 373 6.86 -8.99 -2.71
C ILE A 373 8.02 -9.41 -3.59
N GLY A 374 8.93 -8.49 -3.86
CA GLY A 374 10.19 -8.74 -4.52
C GLY A 374 11.39 -8.63 -3.58
N ASP A 375 12.54 -9.00 -4.11
CA ASP A 375 13.86 -8.87 -3.49
C ASP A 375 14.01 -9.63 -2.16
N LEU A 376 13.46 -10.85 -2.11
CA LEU A 376 13.65 -11.76 -0.99
C LEU A 376 15.11 -12.21 -0.92
N LYS A 377 15.76 -11.96 0.21
CA LYS A 377 17.12 -12.48 0.47
C LYS A 377 17.09 -14.00 0.58
N PRO A 378 17.80 -14.75 -0.29
CA PRO A 378 17.74 -16.21 -0.27
C PRO A 378 18.43 -16.78 0.98
N GLY A 379 17.86 -17.85 1.52
CA GLY A 379 18.49 -18.64 2.58
C GLY A 379 19.76 -19.38 2.15
N LYS A 380 20.52 -19.87 3.13
CA LYS A 380 21.78 -20.62 2.91
C LYS A 380 21.58 -21.92 2.13
N THR A 381 20.37 -22.48 2.15
CA THR A 381 19.98 -23.66 1.38
C THR A 381 19.25 -23.22 0.10
N PRO A 382 19.76 -23.57 -1.10
CA PRO A 382 19.11 -23.20 -2.34
C PRO A 382 17.77 -23.93 -2.52
N PHE A 383 16.79 -23.20 -3.04
CA PHE A 383 15.43 -23.66 -3.32
C PHE A 383 15.41 -24.84 -4.30
N ILE A 384 15.06 -26.04 -3.83
CA ILE A 384 14.73 -27.17 -4.71
C ILE A 384 13.26 -27.07 -5.07
N SER A 385 12.95 -26.42 -6.20
CA SER A 385 11.61 -26.48 -6.76
C SER A 385 11.36 -27.91 -7.27
N THR A 386 10.53 -28.69 -6.58
CA THR A 386 10.11 -30.04 -7.03
C THR A 386 9.25 -30.00 -8.30
N ILE A 387 8.93 -28.80 -8.79
CA ILE A 387 8.02 -28.57 -9.91
C ILE A 387 8.76 -28.64 -11.26
N GLU A 388 10.05 -28.30 -11.32
CA GLU A 388 10.80 -28.29 -12.57
C GLU A 388 11.33 -29.67 -12.99
N SER A 389 11.43 -30.64 -12.07
CA SER A 389 11.87 -32.00 -12.41
C SER A 389 10.87 -32.81 -13.25
N LYS A 390 9.64 -32.31 -13.44
CA LYS A 390 8.64 -32.95 -14.32
C LYS A 390 8.54 -32.34 -15.72
N ILE A 391 9.17 -31.20 -15.98
CA ILE A 391 9.10 -30.51 -17.29
C ILE A 391 10.37 -30.76 -18.12
N SER A 392 11.49 -31.10 -17.50
CA SER A 392 12.72 -31.48 -18.22
C SER A 392 12.70 -32.94 -18.68
N ASN A 393 11.80 -33.28 -19.62
CA ASN A 393 11.88 -34.52 -20.37
C ASN A 393 11.63 -34.25 -21.86
N SER A 394 12.57 -33.56 -22.50
CA SER A 394 12.94 -33.77 -23.90
C SER A 394 14.16 -32.90 -24.27
N ASN A 395 15.32 -33.56 -24.38
CA ASN A 395 16.44 -33.24 -25.27
C ASN A 395 16.90 -31.78 -25.37
N ASN A 396 17.40 -31.21 -24.27
CA ASN A 396 18.44 -30.18 -24.35
C ASN A 396 19.42 -30.42 -23.20
N GLU A 397 20.70 -30.59 -23.53
CA GLU A 397 21.79 -30.65 -22.56
C GLU A 397 21.84 -29.32 -21.81
N VAL A 398 21.37 -29.33 -20.56
CA VAL A 398 21.42 -28.19 -19.65
C VAL A 398 22.81 -28.17 -19.01
N THR A 399 23.60 -27.14 -19.32
CA THR A 399 24.82 -26.82 -18.58
C THR A 399 24.47 -26.53 -17.11
N SER A 400 25.26 -27.09 -16.21
CA SER A 400 25.08 -27.13 -14.76
C SER A 400 25.16 -25.77 -14.03
N GLU A 401 25.04 -24.64 -14.73
CA GLU A 401 25.10 -23.28 -14.17
C GLU A 401 23.73 -22.60 -14.01
N ASN A 402 22.65 -23.18 -14.58
CA ASN A 402 21.29 -22.63 -14.50
C ASN A 402 20.37 -23.35 -13.49
N ILE A 403 20.93 -24.18 -12.61
CA ILE A 403 20.17 -24.99 -11.64
C ILE A 403 20.08 -24.25 -10.28
N SER A 404 18.88 -23.77 -9.96
CA SER A 404 18.35 -23.50 -8.61
C SER A 404 18.86 -22.29 -7.79
N LYS A 405 18.62 -21.06 -8.28
CA LYS A 405 18.34 -19.94 -7.35
C LYS A 405 16.83 -19.81 -7.25
N GLY A 406 16.28 -19.84 -6.02
CA GLY A 406 14.85 -19.65 -5.78
C GLY A 406 14.33 -18.36 -6.42
N LYS A 407 13.03 -18.31 -6.72
CA LYS A 407 12.42 -17.09 -7.26
C LYS A 407 12.57 -15.98 -6.20
N PRO A 408 13.17 -14.81 -6.51
CA PRO A 408 13.40 -13.74 -5.52
C PRO A 408 12.13 -12.98 -5.13
N TYR A 409 10.95 -13.55 -5.38
CA TYR A 409 9.67 -12.91 -5.17
C TYR A 409 8.65 -13.92 -4.64
N ALA A 410 7.79 -13.46 -3.76
CA ALA A 410 6.65 -14.21 -3.25
C ALA A 410 5.36 -13.55 -3.70
N LEU A 411 4.36 -14.37 -3.99
CA LEU A 411 3.04 -13.92 -4.40
C LEU A 411 1.99 -14.58 -3.52
N ALA A 412 1.06 -13.75 -3.03
CA ALA A 412 -0.09 -14.17 -2.26
C ALA A 412 -1.38 -13.67 -2.93
N THR A 413 -2.38 -14.53 -3.00
CA THR A 413 -3.74 -14.14 -3.41
C THR A 413 -4.60 -13.93 -2.16
N LEU A 414 -5.50 -12.95 -2.21
CA LEU A 414 -6.36 -12.55 -1.09
C LEU A 414 -7.37 -13.63 -0.67
N ASP A 415 -7.46 -14.73 -1.43
CA ASP A 415 -8.21 -15.94 -1.08
C ASP A 415 -7.44 -16.92 -0.19
N GLY A 416 -6.24 -16.53 0.24
CA GLY A 416 -5.41 -17.30 1.14
C GLY A 416 -4.30 -18.12 0.47
N THR A 417 -4.09 -18.04 -0.85
CA THR A 417 -2.98 -18.81 -1.46
C THR A 417 -1.66 -18.05 -1.43
N ILE A 418 -0.67 -18.49 -0.64
CA ILE A 418 0.69 -17.92 -0.57
C ILE A 418 1.69 -18.91 -1.17
N MET A 419 2.42 -18.56 -2.23
CA MET A 419 3.47 -19.42 -2.81
C MET A 419 3.08 -20.92 -2.98
N ALA A 420 1.82 -21.19 -3.35
CA ALA A 420 1.22 -22.53 -3.46
C ALA A 420 0.83 -23.23 -2.13
N MET A 421 0.87 -22.54 -1.00
CA MET A 421 0.22 -22.94 0.26
C MET A 421 -1.15 -22.27 0.35
N GLN A 422 -2.21 -23.05 0.57
CA GLN A 422 -3.56 -22.50 0.74
C GLN A 422 -3.84 -22.26 2.23
N VAL A 423 -4.37 -21.08 2.53
CA VAL A 423 -4.76 -20.61 3.85
C VAL A 423 -6.27 -20.38 3.85
N ASP A 424 -6.92 -20.67 4.97
CA ASP A 424 -8.38 -20.56 5.12
C ASP A 424 -8.87 -19.12 5.46
N HIS A 425 -7.97 -18.13 5.47
CA HIS A 425 -8.25 -16.75 5.86
C HIS A 425 -7.89 -15.76 4.75
N GLN A 426 -8.60 -14.64 4.71
CA GLN A 426 -8.36 -13.57 3.74
C GLN A 426 -7.15 -12.76 4.18
N ILE A 427 -6.01 -13.03 3.53
CA ILE A 427 -4.77 -12.29 3.72
C ILE A 427 -4.94 -10.90 3.15
N PHE A 428 -4.43 -9.86 3.81
CA PHE A 428 -4.55 -8.48 3.34
C PHE A 428 -3.25 -7.69 3.35
N ALA A 429 -2.20 -8.29 3.91
CA ALA A 429 -0.87 -7.72 3.91
C ALA A 429 0.12 -8.85 3.74
N LEU A 430 1.04 -8.68 2.81
CA LEU A 430 2.23 -9.48 2.65
C LEU A 430 3.44 -8.57 2.92
N CYS A 431 4.30 -8.97 3.85
CA CYS A 431 5.57 -8.31 4.11
C CYS A 431 6.73 -9.31 4.16
N ARG A 432 7.97 -8.81 4.06
CA ARG A 432 9.20 -9.59 4.25
C ARG A 432 9.93 -9.07 5.47
N LEU A 433 10.50 -9.98 6.26
CA LEU A 433 11.31 -9.63 7.42
C LEU A 433 12.18 -10.83 7.77
N ASP A 434 13.44 -10.58 8.13
CA ASP A 434 14.32 -11.56 8.75
C ASP A 434 14.01 -11.67 10.26
N VAL A 435 13.13 -12.60 10.61
CA VAL A 435 12.67 -12.86 11.98
C VAL A 435 13.70 -13.68 12.76
N THR A 436 14.40 -14.60 12.09
CA THR A 436 15.39 -15.47 12.72
C THR A 436 16.77 -14.81 12.87
N GLY A 437 16.96 -13.61 12.29
CA GLY A 437 18.25 -12.92 12.12
C GLY A 437 19.18 -13.60 11.10
N ASP A 438 18.62 -14.62 10.44
CA ASP A 438 19.05 -15.42 9.31
C ASP A 438 20.08 -14.86 8.34
N ASN A 439 19.83 -13.60 8.02
CA ASN A 439 20.00 -12.95 6.73
C ASN A 439 19.15 -13.55 5.59
N SER A 440 18.29 -14.54 5.85
CA SER A 440 17.22 -14.91 4.93
C SER A 440 15.93 -14.21 5.32
N ASP A 441 15.18 -13.76 4.32
CA ASP A 441 13.91 -13.11 4.58
C ASP A 441 12.81 -14.16 4.65
N GLU A 442 12.08 -14.17 5.77
CA GLU A 442 10.80 -14.86 5.89
C GLU A 442 9.67 -14.02 5.30
N ILE A 443 8.63 -14.72 4.84
CA ILE A 443 7.43 -14.15 4.24
C ILE A 443 6.35 -14.12 5.31
N ILE A 444 5.87 -12.92 5.61
CA ILE A 444 4.88 -12.70 6.64
C ILE A 444 3.58 -12.28 5.98
N ALA A 445 2.52 -13.06 6.21
CA ALA A 445 1.19 -12.77 5.72
C ALA A 445 0.25 -12.53 6.89
N CYS A 446 -0.41 -11.37 6.92
CA CYS A 446 -1.42 -11.06 7.92
C CYS A 446 -2.81 -11.12 7.30
N ALA A 447 -3.74 -11.76 8.00
CA ALA A 447 -5.16 -11.79 7.66
C ALA A 447 -5.95 -10.77 8.49
N TRP A 448 -7.11 -10.37 7.98
CA TRP A 448 -7.95 -9.33 8.58
C TRP A 448 -8.41 -9.66 10.00
N ASP A 449 -8.55 -10.95 10.32
CA ASP A 449 -9.00 -11.45 11.61
C ASP A 449 -7.87 -11.56 12.65
N GLY A 450 -6.67 -11.07 12.34
CA GLY A 450 -5.51 -11.13 13.22
C GLY A 450 -4.69 -12.41 13.12
N GLN A 451 -5.06 -13.36 12.25
CA GLN A 451 -4.20 -14.51 11.96
C GLN A 451 -2.95 -14.05 11.21
N THR A 452 -1.78 -14.30 11.79
CA THR A 452 -0.50 -14.00 11.15
C THR A 452 0.25 -15.29 10.84
N TYR A 453 0.72 -15.39 9.62
CA TYR A 453 1.50 -16.50 9.09
C TYR A 453 2.93 -16.03 8.86
N ILE A 454 3.90 -16.72 9.43
CA ILE A 454 5.32 -16.53 9.13
C ILE A 454 5.77 -17.77 8.38
N LEU A 455 6.28 -17.56 7.17
CA LEU A 455 6.71 -18.62 6.26
C LEU A 455 8.19 -18.48 5.94
N ASP A 456 8.95 -19.52 6.23
CA ASP A 456 10.28 -19.66 5.65
C ASP A 456 10.18 -20.01 4.15
N GLN A 457 11.24 -19.72 3.39
CA GLN A 457 11.40 -20.06 1.99
C GLN A 457 11.36 -21.59 1.75
N GLN A 458 11.63 -22.39 2.78
CA GLN A 458 11.45 -23.85 2.77
C GLN A 458 9.98 -24.30 2.95
N ARG A 459 9.03 -23.35 3.08
CA ARG A 459 7.59 -23.56 3.34
C ARG A 459 7.25 -24.11 4.73
N HIS A 460 8.17 -24.01 5.68
CA HIS A 460 7.81 -24.16 7.08
C HIS A 460 7.00 -22.93 7.49
N SER A 461 5.88 -23.15 8.17
CA SER A 461 4.95 -22.07 8.51
C SER A 461 4.62 -22.08 10.00
N VAL A 462 4.70 -20.91 10.61
CA VAL A 462 4.16 -20.64 11.94
C VAL A 462 2.88 -19.85 11.78
N ARG A 463 1.86 -20.22 12.54
CA ARG A 463 0.62 -19.46 12.64
C ARG A 463 0.39 -19.09 14.08
N PHE A 464 0.13 -17.80 14.32
CA PHE A 464 -0.39 -17.34 15.59
C PHE A 464 -1.60 -16.44 15.35
N GLN A 465 -2.53 -16.49 16.30
CA GLN A 465 -3.73 -15.68 16.31
C GLN A 465 -3.48 -14.47 17.21
N PHE A 466 -3.66 -13.28 16.66
CA PHE A 466 -3.79 -12.07 17.47
C PHE A 466 -5.26 -11.87 17.86
N GLU A 467 -5.56 -11.42 19.08
CA GLU A 467 -6.95 -11.44 19.60
C GLU A 467 -7.90 -10.44 18.92
N GLU A 468 -7.37 -9.43 18.23
CA GLU A 468 -8.15 -8.36 17.61
C GLU A 468 -7.98 -8.28 16.07
N PRO A 469 -9.03 -7.87 15.32
CA PRO A 469 -8.93 -7.58 13.90
C PRO A 469 -7.94 -6.45 13.59
N VAL A 470 -7.18 -6.63 12.52
CA VAL A 470 -6.07 -5.72 12.16
C VAL A 470 -6.53 -4.74 11.08
N ARG A 471 -6.28 -3.44 11.32
CA ARG A 471 -6.57 -2.35 10.38
C ARG A 471 -5.43 -2.12 9.40
N ALA A 472 -4.20 -2.08 9.91
CA ALA A 472 -3.00 -1.99 9.10
C ALA A 472 -1.90 -2.85 9.71
N PHE A 473 -1.06 -3.41 8.85
CA PHE A 473 0.02 -4.27 9.23
C PHE A 473 1.27 -3.85 8.46
N CYS A 474 2.39 -3.72 9.16
CA CYS A 474 3.70 -3.60 8.54
C CYS A 474 4.72 -4.37 9.36
N THR A 475 5.82 -4.73 8.69
CA THR A 475 6.94 -5.40 9.33
C THR A 475 8.21 -4.67 8.97
N GLY A 476 9.17 -4.69 9.88
CA GLY A 476 10.44 -4.04 9.66
C GLY A 476 11.31 -4.10 10.89
N ASN A 477 12.54 -3.63 10.72
CA ASN A 477 13.45 -3.46 11.82
C ASN A 477 13.09 -2.17 12.55
N TYR A 478 12.65 -2.27 13.80
CA TYR A 478 12.25 -1.12 14.62
C TYR A 478 13.19 -0.99 15.82
N ASN A 479 13.58 0.25 16.11
CA ASN A 479 14.52 0.57 17.17
C ASN A 479 13.73 1.05 18.40
N VAL A 480 13.37 0.10 19.28
CA VAL A 480 12.68 0.43 20.54
C VAL A 480 13.62 1.18 21.49
N ILE A 481 14.88 0.75 21.51
CA ILE A 481 15.98 1.37 22.26
C ILE A 481 16.95 1.92 21.20
N PRO A 482 17.39 3.18 21.31
CA PRO A 482 18.32 3.76 20.36
C PRO A 482 19.56 2.88 20.14
N GLY A 483 19.95 2.69 18.88
CA GLY A 483 21.07 1.85 18.45
C GLY A 483 20.83 0.34 18.48
N THR A 484 19.67 -0.15 18.96
CA THR A 484 19.34 -1.59 18.93
C THR A 484 18.14 -1.82 18.01
N SER A 485 18.42 -2.31 16.80
CA SER A 485 17.39 -2.64 15.82
C SER A 485 16.87 -4.05 16.03
N SER A 486 15.55 -4.20 16.11
CA SER A 486 14.88 -5.48 16.36
C SER A 486 13.82 -5.79 15.31
N PRO A 487 13.76 -7.03 14.77
CA PRO A 487 12.72 -7.41 13.83
C PRO A 487 11.36 -7.34 14.54
N SER A 488 10.48 -6.50 14.01
CA SER A 488 9.22 -6.15 14.67
C SER A 488 8.03 -6.31 13.73
N LEU A 489 6.94 -6.82 14.29
CA LEU A 489 5.63 -6.92 13.66
C LEU A 489 4.74 -5.83 14.24
N ILE A 490 4.24 -4.95 13.40
CA ILE A 490 3.45 -3.79 13.84
C ILE A 490 2.01 -3.98 13.40
N TYR A 491 1.13 -3.98 14.40
CA TYR A 491 -0.31 -4.11 14.25
C TYR A 491 -0.98 -2.80 14.63
N LEU A 492 -1.80 -2.27 13.72
CA LEU A 492 -2.69 -1.13 14.00
C LEU A 492 -4.13 -1.64 14.09
N TYR A 493 -4.83 -1.28 15.16
CA TYR A 493 -6.22 -1.70 15.42
C TYR A 493 -7.24 -0.67 14.95
N TYR A 494 -8.50 -1.08 14.88
CA TYR A 494 -9.61 -0.18 14.56
C TYR A 494 -9.97 0.74 15.73
N ASP A 495 -9.89 0.25 16.97
CA ASP A 495 -10.41 0.94 18.15
C ASP A 495 -9.33 1.71 18.94
N VAL A 496 -8.08 1.73 18.47
CA VAL A 496 -7.00 2.48 19.13
C VAL A 496 -7.07 3.96 18.81
N THR A 497 -7.09 4.76 19.88
CA THR A 497 -6.90 6.21 19.82
C THR A 497 -5.41 6.54 19.92
N LEU A 498 -4.83 7.12 18.86
CA LEU A 498 -3.46 7.64 18.89
C LEU A 498 -3.38 8.90 19.78
N PRO A 499 -2.23 9.16 20.44
CA PRO A 499 -1.01 8.37 20.46
C PRO A 499 -1.06 7.32 21.59
N SER A 500 -1.25 6.05 21.24
CA SER A 500 -1.11 4.92 22.16
C SER A 500 -0.33 3.83 21.46
N MET A 501 0.75 3.38 22.09
CA MET A 501 1.64 2.34 21.58
C MET A 501 1.95 1.37 22.71
N THR A 502 1.80 0.08 22.44
CA THR A 502 2.17 -0.99 23.36
C THR A 502 3.23 -1.85 22.71
N ILE A 503 4.34 -2.06 23.41
CA ILE A 503 5.46 -2.86 22.91
C ILE A 503 5.54 -4.12 23.76
N THR A 504 5.36 -5.27 23.10
CA THR A 504 5.47 -6.58 23.73
C THR A 504 6.65 -7.31 23.13
N ALA A 505 7.68 -7.53 23.94
CA ALA A 505 8.79 -8.39 23.53
C ALA A 505 8.33 -9.85 23.52
N LEU A 506 8.40 -10.51 22.36
CA LEU A 506 8.24 -11.94 22.21
C LEU A 506 9.48 -12.63 22.80
N ASN A 507 9.46 -12.86 24.12
CA ASN A 507 10.53 -13.58 24.80
C ASN A 507 10.04 -14.97 25.20
N PRO A 508 10.47 -16.04 24.52
CA PRO A 508 10.04 -17.40 24.84
C PRO A 508 10.41 -17.82 26.26
N MET A 509 11.41 -17.16 26.85
CA MET A 509 11.88 -17.44 28.21
C MET A 509 10.89 -17.10 29.31
N LYS A 510 9.97 -16.15 29.06
CA LYS A 510 9.01 -15.72 30.09
C LYS A 510 7.96 -16.79 30.39
N ASP A 511 7.73 -17.69 29.43
CA ASP A 511 6.71 -18.72 29.52
C ASP A 511 7.29 -20.10 29.91
N PHE A 512 8.62 -20.23 29.99
CA PHE A 512 9.26 -21.48 30.38
C PHE A 512 9.05 -21.81 31.86
N GLU A 513 8.76 -23.07 32.14
CA GLU A 513 8.72 -23.58 33.51
C GLU A 513 10.14 -23.65 34.11
N SER A 514 10.24 -23.73 35.44
CA SER A 514 11.53 -23.77 36.14
C SER A 514 12.45 -24.91 35.71
N ASP A 515 11.87 -26.02 35.26
CA ASP A 515 12.60 -27.21 34.83
C ASP A 515 13.17 -27.04 33.40
N GLU A 516 12.42 -26.37 32.52
CA GLU A 516 12.86 -26.04 31.16
C GLU A 516 13.98 -25.00 31.17
N MET A 517 13.91 -24.02 32.06
CA MET A 517 15.00 -23.07 32.28
C MET A 517 16.29 -23.76 32.71
N GLN A 518 16.25 -24.78 33.57
CA GLN A 518 17.44 -25.52 33.97
C GLN A 518 18.05 -26.32 32.82
N VAL A 519 17.22 -26.92 31.96
CA VAL A 519 17.69 -27.62 30.76
C VAL A 519 18.35 -26.64 29.79
N LEU A 520 17.75 -25.46 29.61
CA LEU A 520 18.32 -24.44 28.74
C LEU A 520 19.62 -23.86 29.30
N GLU A 521 19.69 -23.57 30.59
CA GLU A 521 20.95 -23.15 31.24
C GLU A 521 22.03 -24.21 31.11
N LYS A 522 21.68 -25.49 31.19
CA LYS A 522 22.62 -26.60 30.94
C LYS A 522 23.08 -26.66 29.47
N LEU A 523 22.21 -26.34 28.51
CA LEU A 523 22.56 -26.29 27.08
C LEU A 523 23.42 -25.07 26.71
N LEU A 524 23.26 -23.96 27.44
CA LEU A 524 23.97 -22.69 27.25
C LEU A 524 25.23 -22.55 28.13
N GLY A 525 25.37 -23.36 29.18
CA GLY A 525 26.30 -23.16 30.30
C GLY A 525 27.80 -23.28 30.00
N GLU A 526 28.20 -23.66 28.79
CA GLU A 526 29.61 -23.83 28.40
C GLU A 526 30.03 -23.00 27.17
N CYS A 527 29.20 -22.05 26.71
CA CYS A 527 29.43 -21.37 25.43
C CYS A 527 29.94 -19.92 25.55
N ASN A 528 30.77 -19.52 24.59
CA ASN A 528 31.13 -18.12 24.36
C ASN A 528 29.90 -17.27 23.97
N ILE A 529 29.95 -15.94 24.14
CA ILE A 529 28.81 -15.04 23.86
C ILE A 529 28.24 -15.23 22.45
N ASN A 530 29.11 -15.35 21.44
CA ASN A 530 28.70 -15.59 20.04
C ASN A 530 28.08 -16.98 19.84
N GLU A 531 28.63 -18.02 20.47
CA GLU A 531 28.07 -19.37 20.42
C GLU A 531 26.72 -19.44 21.13
N LYS A 532 26.56 -18.69 22.22
CA LYS A 532 25.30 -18.55 22.95
C LYS A 532 24.25 -17.91 22.05
N GLN A 533 24.59 -16.82 21.34
CA GLN A 533 23.68 -16.19 20.37
C GLN A 533 23.32 -17.13 19.23
N GLN A 534 24.28 -17.89 18.69
CA GLN A 534 24.03 -18.85 17.62
C GLN A 534 23.12 -20.01 18.07
N LYS A 535 23.34 -20.56 19.26
CA LYS A 535 22.47 -21.58 19.85
C LYS A 535 21.07 -21.05 20.14
N MET A 536 20.97 -19.82 20.65
CA MET A 536 19.67 -19.17 20.88
C MET A 536 18.91 -18.98 19.56
N ARG A 537 19.60 -18.60 18.49
CA ARG A 537 19.00 -18.49 17.16
C ARG A 537 18.45 -19.83 16.66
N GLN A 538 19.24 -20.91 16.78
CA GLN A 538 18.81 -22.25 16.43
C GLN A 538 17.60 -22.72 17.27
N LEU A 539 17.59 -22.38 18.56
CA LEU A 539 16.44 -22.65 19.43
C LEU A 539 15.20 -21.88 18.97
N THR A 540 15.33 -20.61 18.61
CA THR A 540 14.21 -19.81 18.09
C THR A 540 13.67 -20.40 16.79
N GLU A 541 14.55 -20.78 15.86
CA GLU A 541 14.17 -21.44 14.61
C GLU A 541 13.46 -22.78 14.87
N TRP A 542 13.94 -23.56 15.83
CA TRP A 542 13.29 -24.80 16.27
C TRP A 542 11.93 -24.56 16.92
N LEU A 543 11.79 -23.55 17.78
CA LEU A 543 10.53 -23.19 18.43
C LEU A 543 9.50 -22.69 17.41
N LEU A 544 9.96 -21.96 16.39
CA LEU A 544 9.10 -21.48 15.32
C LEU A 544 8.66 -22.65 14.43
N TYR A 545 9.60 -23.35 13.80
CA TYR A 545 9.29 -24.27 12.70
C TYR A 545 9.25 -25.75 13.08
N GLY A 546 9.77 -26.13 14.25
CA GLY A 546 9.85 -27.53 14.68
C GLY A 546 10.84 -28.38 13.87
N VAL A 547 11.83 -27.75 13.22
CA VAL A 547 12.77 -28.42 12.29
C VAL A 547 14.04 -28.84 13.02
N HIS A 548 14.47 -30.09 12.79
CA HIS A 548 15.66 -30.73 13.37
C HIS A 548 16.94 -30.50 12.58
#